data_AF-A0A060C4E3-F1
#
_entry.id   AF-A0A060C4E3-F1
#
_cell.length_a   1.000
_cell.length_b   1.000
_cell.length_c   1.000
_cell.angle_alpha   90.00
_cell.angle_beta   90.00
_cell.angle_gamma   90.00
#
_symmetry.space_group_name_H-M   'P 1'
#
loop_
_entity.id
_entity.type
_entity.pdbx_description
1 polymer ?
#
loop_
_entity_poly.entity_id
_entity_poly.type
_entity_poly.pdbx_seq_one_letter_code
_entity_poly.pdbx_strand_id
1 'polypeptide(L)' 'MSRLVAVSNRLADPRKAAAGGLAVALSDALSKRGGLWFGWSGKTVADGTQGEGELHVRHAGDVT' A
#
# COMPACT_ATOMS: atom_id res chain seq x y z
N MET A 1 -8.59 -19.46 6.80
CA MET A 1 -8.00 -18.86 5.59
C MET A 1 -6.94 -17.86 6.02
N SER A 2 -5.84 -17.77 5.28
CA SER A 2 -4.71 -16.88 5.62
C SER A 2 -4.76 -15.60 4.80
N ARG A 3 -4.58 -14.45 5.44
CA ARG A 3 -4.57 -13.13 4.79
C ARG A 3 -3.24 -12.84 4.10
N LEU A 4 -3.28 -12.32 2.88
CA LEU A 4 -2.10 -11.78 2.21
C LEU A 4 -1.78 -10.38 2.77
N VAL A 5 -0.58 -10.21 3.33
CA VAL A 5 -0.09 -8.92 3.81
C VAL A 5 1.23 -8.60 3.13
N ALA A 6 1.23 -7.58 2.27
CA ALA A 6 2.43 -7.07 1.60
C ALA A 6 2.97 -5.85 2.34
N VAL A 7 4.27 -5.82 2.60
CA VAL A 7 4.97 -4.68 3.22
C VAL A 7 6.07 -4.21 2.28
N SER A 8 6.05 -2.94 1.89
CA SER A 8 7.08 -2.38 1.00
C SER A 8 7.47 -0.95 1.39
N ASN A 9 8.65 -0.52 0.95
CA ASN A 9 9.10 0.86 1.14
C ASN A 9 8.30 1.88 0.31
N ARG A 10 7.48 1.46 -0.65
CA ARG A 10 6.75 2.36 -1.54
C ARG A 10 5.37 1.82 -1.83
N LEU A 11 4.36 2.61 -1.49
CA LEU A 11 2.97 2.33 -1.86
C LEU A 11 2.61 3.06 -3.15
N ALA A 12 1.99 2.35 -4.09
CA ALA A 12 1.33 2.95 -5.25
C ALA A 12 -0.18 3.08 -4.98
N ASP A 13 -0.85 4.04 -5.61
CA ASP A 13 -2.32 4.08 -5.59
C ASP A 13 -2.84 3.02 -6.57
N PRO A 14 -3.47 1.93 -6.11
CA PRO A 14 -3.94 0.86 -7.00
C PRO A 14 -5.05 1.33 -7.96
N ARG A 15 -5.66 2.49 -7.73
CA ARG A 15 -6.69 3.09 -8.59
C ARG A 15 -6.10 3.97 -9.70
N LYS A 16 -4.78 4.20 -9.71
CA LYS A 16 -4.08 4.99 -10.72
C LYS A 16 -3.08 4.12 -11.46
N ALA A 17 -2.84 4.44 -12.73
CA ALA A 17 -1.74 3.83 -13.46
C ALA A 17 -0.42 4.12 -12.71
N ALA A 18 0.22 3.06 -12.20
CA ALA A 18 1.48 3.15 -11.48
C ALA A 18 2.62 2.65 -12.38
N ALA A 19 3.70 3.42 -12.46
CA ALA A 19 4.94 2.96 -13.08
C ALA A 19 5.79 2.18 -12.05
N GLY A 20 6.34 1.04 -12.46
CA GLY A 20 7.26 0.22 -11.65
C GLY A 20 6.79 -1.21 -11.42
N GLY A 21 7.68 -2.19 -11.63
CA GLY A 21 7.34 -3.61 -11.64
C GLY A 21 6.74 -4.14 -10.32
N LEU A 22 7.21 -3.65 -9.17
CA LEU A 22 6.68 -4.06 -7.86
C LEU A 22 5.22 -3.63 -7.68
N ALA A 23 4.89 -2.39 -8.04
CA ALA A 23 3.53 -1.87 -7.90
C ALA A 23 2.54 -2.63 -8.80
N VAL A 24 2.97 -2.93 -10.03
CA VAL A 24 2.17 -3.73 -10.97
C VAL A 24 1.94 -5.14 -10.42
N ALA A 25 3.00 -5.82 -9.97
CA ALA A 25 2.91 -7.18 -9.45
C ALA A 25 2.04 -7.28 -8.19
N LEU A 26 2.19 -6.35 -7.24
CA LEU A 26 1.38 -6.34 -6.02
C LEU A 26 -0.08 -6.00 -6.30
N SER A 27 -0.36 -5.08 -7.23
CA SER A 27 -1.72 -4.77 -7.66
C SER A 27 -2.43 -6.00 -8.23
N ASP A 28 -1.77 -6.76 -9.10
CA ASP A 28 -2.31 -8.01 -9.67
C ASP A 28 -2.53 -9.09 -8.60
N ALA A 29 -1.58 -9.27 -7.68
CA ALA A 29 -1.70 -10.25 -6.61
C ALA A 29 -2.85 -9.94 -5.63
N LEU A 30 -2.99 -8.67 -5.22
CA LEU A 30 -4.04 -8.22 -4.31
C LEU A 30 -5.41 -8.23 -4.98
N SER A 31 -5.49 -7.90 -6.27
CA SER A 31 -6.75 -7.99 -7.03
C SER A 31 -7.28 -9.43 -7.12
N LYS A 32 -6.40 -10.43 -7.12
CA LYS A 32 -6.77 -11.85 -7.20
C LYS A 32 -7.11 -12.51 -5.86
N ARG A 33 -6.45 -12.09 -4.78
CA ARG A 33 -6.54 -12.77 -3.46
C ARG A 33 -7.23 -11.95 -2.38
N GLY A 34 -7.39 -10.64 -2.61
CA GLY A 34 -7.65 -9.67 -1.55
C GLY A 34 -6.46 -9.55 -0.58
N GLY A 35 -6.54 -8.60 0.35
CA GLY A 35 -5.58 -8.47 1.43
C GLY A 35 -5.18 -7.03 1.73
N LEU A 36 -4.00 -6.86 2.33
CA LEU A 36 -3.51 -5.56 2.78
C LEU A 36 -2.13 -5.25 2.22
N TRP A 37 -1.94 -4.01 1.77
CA TRP A 37 -0.63 -3.48 1.39
C TRP A 37 -0.26 -2.31 2.28
N PHE A 38 0.78 -2.50 3.07
CA PHE A 38 1.34 -1.49 3.97
C PHE A 38 2.68 -0.97 3.43
N GLY A 39 2.92 0.32 3.60
CA GLY A 39 4.17 0.93 3.18
C GLY A 39 4.19 2.43 3.30
N TRP A 40 5.32 3.03 2.92
CA TRP A 40 5.47 4.48 2.95
C TRP A 40 4.68 5.15 1.82
N SER A 41 3.95 6.21 2.15
CA SER A 41 3.13 7.00 1.22
C SER A 41 3.94 7.91 0.31
N GLY A 42 5.22 8.17 0.65
CA GLY A 42 6.17 8.98 -0.16
C GLY A 42 6.09 10.44 0.11
N LYS A 43 5.16 10.81 0.99
CA LYS A 43 5.06 12.14 1.54
C LYS A 43 5.94 12.19 2.77
N THR A 44 6.66 13.28 2.90
CA THR A 44 7.34 13.67 4.13
C THR A 44 6.49 14.72 4.83
N VAL A 45 6.45 14.68 6.15
CA VAL A 45 5.80 15.71 6.98
C VAL A 45 6.91 16.66 7.44
N ALA A 46 6.78 17.94 7.12
CA ALA A 46 7.71 18.95 7.63
C ALA A 46 7.55 19.04 9.15
N ASP A 47 8.67 19.11 9.86
CA ASP A 47 8.73 19.17 11.33
C ASP A 47 8.04 18.02 12.06
N GLY A 48 7.77 16.91 11.36
CA GLY A 48 7.16 15.73 11.96
C GLY A 48 8.15 14.97 12.85
N THR A 49 7.75 14.67 14.09
CA THR A 49 8.50 13.76 14.97
C THR A 49 8.50 12.35 14.38
N GLN A 50 9.65 11.66 14.42
CA GLN A 50 9.72 10.26 14.00
C GLN A 50 8.78 9.40 14.86
N GLY A 51 7.89 8.65 14.20
CA GLY A 51 6.91 7.77 14.87
C GLY A 51 5.55 8.41 15.14
N GLU A 52 5.38 9.72 14.94
CA GLU A 52 4.10 10.44 15.17
C GLU A 52 3.29 10.69 13.89
N GLY A 53 3.54 9.90 12.83
CA GLY A 53 2.85 10.06 11.56
C GLY A 53 1.41 9.56 11.58
N GLU A 54 0.48 10.31 10.96
CA GLU A 54 -0.90 9.86 10.77
C GLU A 54 -0.96 8.67 9.79
N LEU A 55 -1.64 7.60 10.22
CA LEU A 55 -1.89 6.43 9.38
C LEU A 55 -2.94 6.75 8.31
N HIS A 56 -2.50 6.78 7.05
CA HIS A 56 -3.40 6.97 5.92
C HIS A 56 -3.94 5.64 5.41
N VAL A 57 -5.23 5.39 5.62
CA VAL A 57 -5.91 4.16 5.17
C VAL A 57 -6.64 4.41 3.85
N ARG A 58 -6.55 3.46 2.91
CA ARG A 58 -7.31 3.46 1.67
C ARG A 58 -7.87 2.07 1.41
N HIS A 59 -9.15 2.01 1.05
CA HIS A 59 -9.80 0.76 0.65
C HIS A 59 -9.88 0.68 -0.87
N ALA A 60 -9.50 -0.48 -1.41
CA ALA A 60 -9.63 -0.82 -2.82
C ALA A 60 -9.79 -2.35 -2.94
N GLY A 61 -10.89 -2.79 -3.55
CA GLY A 61 -11.22 -4.22 -3.66
C GLY A 61 -11.49 -4.88 -2.31
N ASP A 62 -11.35 -6.20 -2.28
CA ASP A 62 -11.61 -7.02 -1.10
C ASP A 62 -10.43 -6.99 -0.13
N VAL A 63 -10.72 -6.72 1.14
CA VAL A 63 -9.77 -6.82 2.25
C VAL A 63 -10.16 -8.07 3.03
N THR A 64 -9.45 -9.18 2.75
CA THR A 64 -9.62 -10.48 3.41
C THR A 64 -8.73 -10.61 4.64
#